data_AF-A0A7V0V7C1-F1
#
_entry.id   AF-A0A7V0V7C1-F1
#
_cell.length_a   1.000
_cell.length_b   1.000
_cell.length_c   1.000
_cell.angle_alpha   90.00
_cell.angle_beta   90.00
_cell.angle_gamma   90.00
#
_symmetry.space_group_name_H-M   'P 1'
#
loop_
_entity.id
_entity.type
_entity.pdbx_description
1 polymer ?
#
loop_
_entity_poly.entity_id
_entity_poly.type
_entity_poly.pdbx_seq_one_letter_code
_entity_poly.pdbx_strand_id
1 'polypeptide(L)' 'MCQSGINTADFKLAIYQLIEHSKLLKSSMEQWAMLADSVHEHGLVENLREAESKVAEATALLGKAMDAVHKHSHVQIS' A
#
# COMPACT_ATOMS: atom_id res chain seq x y z
N MET A 1 11.36 31.81 -12.20
CA MET A 1 9.92 31.53 -12.32
C MET A 1 9.67 30.19 -11.65
N CYS A 2 9.04 30.17 -10.48
CA CYS A 2 8.75 28.93 -9.77
C CYS A 2 7.55 28.25 -10.42
N GLN A 3 7.78 27.30 -11.33
CA GLN A 3 6.76 26.33 -11.68
C GLN A 3 6.53 25.47 -10.44
N SER A 4 5.53 25.82 -9.63
CA SER A 4 4.93 24.91 -8.66
C SER A 4 4.12 23.86 -9.44
N GLY A 5 4.83 23.04 -10.21
CA GLY A 5 4.29 21.83 -10.80
C GLY A 5 4.46 20.72 -9.78
N ILE A 6 3.37 20.04 -9.44
CA ILE A 6 3.42 18.79 -8.68
C ILE A 6 4.48 17.89 -9.34
N ASN A 7 5.56 17.55 -8.63
CA ASN A 7 6.56 16.64 -9.15
C ASN A 7 5.95 15.23 -9.23
N THR A 8 5.36 14.91 -10.38
CA THR A 8 4.70 13.62 -10.62
C THR A 8 5.65 12.44 -10.42
N ALA A 9 6.96 12.63 -10.58
CA ALA A 9 7.94 11.59 -10.28
C ALA A 9 8.03 11.32 -8.77
N ASP A 10 8.07 12.36 -7.93
CA ASP A 10 8.09 12.20 -6.47
C ASP A 10 6.80 11.56 -5.96
N PHE A 11 5.64 11.93 -6.53
CA PHE A 11 4.36 11.30 -6.20
C PHE A 11 4.32 9.81 -6.59
N LYS A 12 4.78 9.46 -7.81
CA LYS A 12 4.90 8.06 -8.23
C LYS A 12 5.84 7.29 -7.31
N LEU A 13 6.99 7.86 -6.97
CA LEU A 13 7.95 7.23 -6.07
C LEU A 13 7.34 6.98 -4.67
N ALA A 14 6.67 7.98 -4.10
CA ALA A 14 6.03 7.84 -2.79
C ALA A 14 4.93 6.77 -2.80
N ILE A 15 4.07 6.74 -3.83
CA ILE A 15 3.02 5.72 -3.96
C ILE A 15 3.65 4.32 -4.11
N TYR A 16 4.71 4.19 -4.92
CA TYR A 16 5.43 2.92 -5.07
C TYR A 16 6.00 2.43 -3.74
N GLN A 17 6.68 3.32 -2.99
CA GLN A 17 7.23 2.98 -1.67
C GLN A 17 6.14 2.53 -0.70
N LEU A 18 4.99 3.20 -0.68
CA LEU A 18 3.85 2.80 0.15
C LEU A 18 3.30 1.43 -0.26
N ILE A 19 3.23 1.12 -1.56
CA ILE A 19 2.83 -0.22 -2.04
C ILE A 19 3.81 -1.29 -1.55
N GLU A 20 5.12 -1.07 -1.68
CA GLU A 20 6.13 -2.04 -1.24
C GLU A 20 6.11 -2.22 0.29
N HIS A 21 5.96 -1.15 1.05
CA HIS A 21 5.78 -1.23 2.51
C HIS A 21 4.51 -1.99 2.89
N SER A 22 3.42 -1.80 2.15
CA SER A 22 2.16 -2.50 2.42
C SER A 22 2.27 -4.00 2.16
N LYS A 23 3.02 -4.42 1.12
CA LYS A 23 3.33 -5.84 0.87
C LYS A 23 4.14 -6.45 2.01
N LEU A 24 5.14 -5.73 2.51
CA LEU A 24 5.94 -6.19 3.64
C LEU A 24 5.09 -6.33 4.92
N LEU A 25 4.25 -5.35 5.21
CA LEU A 25 3.33 -5.40 6.35
C LEU A 25 2.36 -6.59 6.25
N LYS A 26 1.81 -6.85 5.05
CA LYS A 26 0.96 -8.01 4.79
C LYS A 26 1.66 -9.32 5.14
N SER A 27 2.87 -9.53 4.62
CA SER A 27 3.64 -10.75 4.90
C SER A 27 3.99 -10.87 6.39
N SER A 28 4.32 -9.76 7.05
CA SER A 28 4.59 -9.77 8.48
C SER A 28 3.35 -10.18 9.29
N MET A 29 2.18 -9.66 8.95
CA MET A 29 0.92 -10.03 9.62
C MET A 29 0.57 -11.51 9.43
N GLU A 30 0.78 -12.06 8.23
CA GLU A 30 0.61 -13.50 7.97
C GLU A 30 1.53 -14.35 8.88
N GLN A 31 2.80 -13.96 9.02
CA GLN A 31 3.75 -14.64 9.89
C GLN A 31 3.36 -14.56 11.37
N TRP A 32 2.94 -13.39 11.83
CA TRP A 32 2.45 -13.22 13.20
C TRP A 32 1.16 -13.99 13.46
N ALA A 33 0.28 -14.12 12.46
CA ALA A 33 -0.94 -14.90 12.59
C ALA A 33 -0.63 -16.39 12.73
N MET A 34 0.34 -16.91 11.97
CA MET A 34 0.82 -18.29 12.13
C MET A 34 1.41 -18.53 13.53
N LEU A 35 2.18 -17.58 14.05
CA LEU A 35 2.74 -17.69 15.39
C LEU A 35 1.65 -17.63 16.47
N ALA A 36 0.68 -16.72 16.35
CA ALA A 36 -0.45 -16.62 17.26
C ALA A 36 -1.31 -17.88 17.27
N ASP A 37 -1.53 -18.49 16.10
CA ASP A 37 -2.26 -19.76 15.97
C ASP A 37 -1.52 -20.90 16.67
N SER A 38 -0.18 -20.92 16.58
CA SER A 38 0.66 -21.94 17.24
C SER A 38 0.58 -21.92 18.77
N VAL A 39 0.21 -20.79 19.36
CA VAL A 39 0.00 -20.62 20.81
C VAL A 39 -1.48 -20.54 21.19
N HIS A 40 -2.38 -20.86 20.26
CA HIS A 40 -3.84 -20.86 20.45
C HIS A 40 -4.45 -19.50 20.85
N GLU A 41 -3.80 -18.40 20.47
CA GLU A 41 -4.30 -17.03 20.70
C GLU A 41 -5.25 -16.59 19.57
N HIS A 42 -6.44 -17.20 19.51
CA HIS A 42 -7.39 -16.99 18.41
C HIS A 42 -7.82 -15.53 18.21
N GLY A 43 -8.00 -14.76 19.28
CA GLY A 43 -8.35 -13.34 19.17
C GLY A 43 -7.25 -12.51 18.48
N LEU A 44 -5.98 -12.89 18.67
CA LEU A 44 -4.86 -12.25 17.98
C LEU A 44 -4.83 -12.64 16.50
N VAL A 45 -5.12 -13.90 16.17
CA VAL A 45 -5.24 -14.37 14.78
C VAL A 45 -6.31 -13.59 14.03
N GLU A 46 -7.49 -13.40 14.62
CA GLU A 46 -8.59 -12.64 14.00
C GLU A 46 -8.21 -11.18 13.74
N ASN A 47 -7.63 -10.51 14.74
CA ASN A 47 -7.16 -9.13 14.60
C ASN A 47 -6.10 -8.97 13.51
N LEU A 48 -5.16 -9.92 13.40
CA LEU A 48 -4.10 -9.90 12.39
C LEU A 48 -4.67 -10.14 10.98
N ARG A 49 -5.65 -11.04 10.82
CA ARG A 49 -6.33 -11.26 9.54
C ARG A 49 -7.17 -10.06 9.11
N GLU A 50 -7.85 -9.40 10.06
CA GLU A 50 -8.59 -8.17 9.77
C GLU A 50 -7.62 -7.05 9.32
N ALA A 51 -6.51 -6.89 10.01
CA ALA A 51 -5.47 -5.93 9.65
C ALA A 51 -4.86 -6.24 8.26
N GLU A 52 -4.63 -7.52 7.94
CA GLU A 52 -4.19 -7.96 6.61
C GLU A 52 -5.17 -7.53 5.52
N SER A 53 -6.48 -7.73 5.72
CA SER A 53 -7.52 -7.30 4.78
C SER A 53 -7.49 -5.79 4.55
N LYS A 54 -7.39 -4.99 5.61
CA LYS A 54 -7.32 -3.52 5.51
C LYS A 54 -6.07 -3.04 4.76
N VAL A 55 -4.92 -3.70 4.97
CA VAL A 55 -3.69 -3.39 4.22
C VAL A 55 -3.82 -3.78 2.75
N ALA A 56 -4.47 -4.90 2.43
CA ALA A 56 -4.73 -5.29 1.05
C ALA A 56 -5.63 -4.26 0.33
N GLU A 57 -6.69 -3.78 0.99
CA GLU A 57 -7.55 -2.71 0.48
C GLU A 57 -6.78 -1.41 0.25
N ALA A 58 -5.99 -0.97 1.24
CA ALA A 58 -5.15 0.22 1.11
C ALA A 58 -4.14 0.10 -0.05
N THR A 59 -3.52 -1.06 -0.22
CA THR A 59 -2.59 -1.34 -1.33
C THR A 59 -3.29 -1.22 -2.69
N ALA A 60 -4.52 -1.73 -2.80
CA ALA A 60 -5.30 -1.63 -4.02
C ALA A 60 -5.67 -0.17 -4.34
N LEU A 61 -6.00 0.65 -3.32
CA LEU A 61 -6.27 2.08 -3.49
C LEU A 61 -5.01 2.84 -3.94
N LEU A 62 -3.84 2.51 -3.38
CA LEU A 62 -2.57 3.08 -3.83
C LEU A 62 -2.25 2.73 -5.29
N GLY A 63 -2.54 1.50 -5.72
CA GLY A 63 -2.43 1.10 -7.13
C GLY A 63 -3.30 1.96 -8.04
N LYS A 64 -4.56 2.19 -7.66
CA LYS A 64 -5.46 3.10 -8.40
C LYS A 64 -4.93 4.54 -8.45
N ALA A 65 -4.34 5.02 -7.34
CA ALA A 65 -3.73 6.33 -7.29
C ALA A 65 -2.51 6.44 -8.23
N MET A 66 -1.66 5.41 -8.28
CA MET A 66 -0.54 5.34 -9.23
C MET A 66 -1.03 5.43 -10.68
N ASP A 67 -2.06 4.67 -11.03
CA ASP A 67 -2.65 4.69 -12.38
C ASP A 67 -3.20 6.08 -12.74
N ALA A 68 -3.84 6.76 -11.79
CA ALA A 68 -4.35 8.12 -11.97
C ALA A 68 -3.21 9.12 -12.23
N VAL A 69 -2.13 9.05 -11.46
CA VAL A 69 -0.94 9.91 -11.67
C VAL A 69 -0.29 9.61 -13.02
N HIS A 70 -0.22 8.35 -13.44
CA HIS A 70 0.31 7.97 -14.75
C HIS A 70 -0.53 8.57 -15.90
N LYS A 71 -1.87 8.48 -15.83
CA LYS A 71 -2.78 9.05 -16.83
C LYS A 71 -2.67 10.58 -16.92
N HIS A 72 -2.58 11.27 -15.77
CA HIS A 72 -2.41 12.73 -15.75
C HIS A 72 -1.08 13.19 -16.38
N SER A 73 0.00 12.42 -16.21
CA SER A 73 1.29 12.76 -16.84
C SER A 73 1.29 12.68 -18.37
N HIS A 74 0.40 11.88 -18.98
CA HIS A 74 0.27 11.80 -20.45
C HIS A 74 -0.58 12.94 -21.04
N VAL A 75 -1.56 13.44 -20.31
CA VAL A 75 -2.46 14.52 -20.79
C VAL A 75 -1.75 15.87 -20.91
N GLN A 76 -0.68 16.11 -20.16
CA GLN A 76 0.08 17.38 -20.24
C GLN A 76 1.11 17.44 -21.38
N ILE A 77 1.29 16.37 -22.17
CA ILE A 77 2.29 16.29 -23.25
C ILE A 77 1.63 16.27 -24.65
N SER A 78 0.29 16.35 -24.74
CA SER A 78 -0.46 16.45 -26.01
C SER A 78 -0.95 17.87 -26.25
#